data_AF-A0A948U3T9-F1
#
_entry.id   AF-A0A948U3T9-F1
#
_cell.length_a   1.000
_cell.length_b   1.000
_cell.length_c   1.000
_cell.angle_alpha   90.00
_cell.angle_beta   90.00
_cell.angle_gamma   90.00
#
_symmetry.space_group_name_H-M   'P 1'
#
loop_
_entity.id
_entity.type
_entity.pdbx_description
1 polymer ?
#
loop_
_entity_poly.entity_id
_entity_poly.type
_entity_poly.pdbx_seq_one_letter_code
_entity_poly.pdbx_strand_id
1 'polypeptide(L)'
;MTRQAGLGKLEFAVVLAIFGVLAHILLDRLVALERETERLEVDLTVRHINTGIKLAVGDAIMRGEETRIAAMINANPLTFLGHEQERKVGPGATAQPDATNMGAVPALAGWSYDAGRHTLYYRPRQPEAFSGRENLRWRFTSHTDELGRIAGLRLEPLK
;
A
#
# COMPACT_ATOMS: atom_id res chain seq x y z
N MET A 1 -39.78 -36.97 -34.40
CA MET A 1 -38.36 -37.40 -34.31
C MET A 1 -37.47 -36.19 -34.52
N THR A 2 -36.95 -35.60 -33.45
CA THR A 2 -36.14 -34.38 -33.50
C THR A 2 -34.70 -34.77 -33.79
N ARG A 3 -34.19 -34.48 -34.99
CA ARG A 3 -32.78 -34.68 -35.33
C ARG A 3 -31.93 -33.69 -34.53
N GLN A 4 -31.19 -34.16 -33.55
CA GLN A 4 -30.02 -33.44 -33.03
C GLN A 4 -28.94 -33.49 -34.12
N ALA A 5 -28.74 -32.38 -34.82
CA ALA A 5 -27.53 -32.18 -35.61
C ALA A 5 -26.41 -31.82 -34.62
N GLY A 6 -25.36 -32.63 -34.57
CA GLY A 6 -24.16 -32.30 -33.79
C GLY A 6 -23.49 -31.03 -34.33
N LEU A 7 -22.76 -30.33 -33.46
CA LEU A 7 -22.08 -29.07 -33.77
C LEU A 7 -21.23 -29.22 -35.05
N GLY A 8 -21.57 -28.48 -36.11
CA GLY A 8 -20.75 -28.42 -37.31
C GLY A 8 -19.38 -27.79 -37.01
N LYS A 9 -18.35 -28.11 -37.81
CA LYS A 9 -16.99 -27.53 -37.65
C LYS A 9 -17.03 -25.99 -37.64
N LEU A 10 -17.93 -25.38 -38.42
CA LEU A 10 -18.15 -23.94 -38.47
C LEU A 10 -18.77 -23.42 -37.15
N GLU A 11 -19.84 -24.06 -36.66
CA GLU A 11 -20.48 -23.69 -35.41
C GLU A 11 -19.50 -23.78 -34.23
N PHE A 12 -18.65 -24.82 -34.22
CA PHE A 12 -17.59 -24.95 -33.23
C PHE A 12 -16.56 -23.81 -33.32
N ALA A 13 -16.12 -23.46 -34.53
CA ALA A 13 -15.19 -22.36 -34.73
C ALA A 13 -15.77 -21.01 -34.29
N VAL A 14 -17.06 -20.77 -34.57
CA VAL A 14 -17.76 -19.54 -34.15
C VAL A 14 -17.89 -19.48 -32.64
N VAL A 15 -18.29 -20.57 -31.99
CA VAL A 15 -18.37 -20.65 -30.53
C VAL A 15 -17.00 -20.40 -29.92
N LEU A 16 -15.95 -21.05 -30.43
CA LEU A 16 -14.58 -20.84 -29.95
C LEU A 16 -14.11 -19.39 -30.11
N ALA A 17 -14.44 -18.74 -31.22
CA ALA A 17 -14.13 -17.33 -31.45
C ALA A 17 -14.85 -16.43 -30.43
N ILE A 18 -16.14 -16.66 -30.19
CA ILE A 18 -16.91 -15.90 -29.19
C ILE A 18 -16.31 -16.10 -27.79
N PHE A 19 -16.02 -17.34 -27.40
CA PHE A 19 -15.38 -17.63 -26.11
C PHE A 19 -14.01 -16.97 -25.98
N GLY A 20 -13.20 -16.97 -27.04
CA GLY A 20 -11.90 -16.30 -27.05
C GLY A 20 -12.02 -14.79 -26.84
N VAL A 21 -12.97 -14.15 -27.52
CA VAL A 21 -13.24 -12.71 -27.34
C VAL A 21 -13.71 -12.40 -25.92
N LEU A 22 -14.66 -13.18 -25.39
CA LEU A 22 -15.17 -12.98 -24.03
C LEU A 22 -14.09 -13.21 -22.96
N ALA A 23 -13.27 -14.26 -23.12
CA ALA A 23 -12.16 -14.55 -22.21
C ALA A 23 -11.12 -13.43 -22.22
N HIS A 24 -10.79 -12.90 -23.40
CA HIS A 24 -9.88 -11.77 -23.52
C HIS A 24 -10.41 -10.51 -22.81
N ILE A 25 -11.68 -10.15 -23.05
CA ILE A 25 -12.32 -9.02 -22.37
C ILE A 25 -12.33 -9.21 -20.85
N LEU A 26 -12.65 -10.42 -20.38
CA LEU A 26 -12.66 -10.74 -18.96
C LEU A 26 -11.26 -10.58 -18.33
N LEU A 27 -10.23 -11.08 -18.99
CA LEU A 27 -8.86 -11.00 -18.50
C LEU A 27 -8.38 -9.54 -18.41
N ASP A 28 -8.66 -8.73 -19.44
CA ASP A 28 -8.33 -7.31 -19.44
C ASP A 28 -9.02 -6.56 -18.30
N ARG A 29 -10.28 -6.91 -18.01
CA ARG A 29 -11.03 -6.32 -16.89
C ARG A 29 -10.50 -6.76 -15.54
N LEU A 30 -10.09 -8.01 -15.39
CA LEU A 30 -9.51 -8.52 -14.16
C LEU A 30 -8.21 -7.79 -13.83
N VAL A 31 -7.32 -7.64 -14.82
CA VAL A 31 -6.06 -6.90 -14.65
C VAL A 31 -6.33 -5.43 -14.29
N ALA A 32 -7.30 -4.78 -14.93
CA ALA A 32 -7.68 -3.41 -14.57
C ALA A 32 -8.19 -3.28 -13.13
N LEU A 33 -9.00 -4.25 -12.69
CA LEU A 33 -9.56 -4.28 -11.33
C LEU A 33 -8.48 -4.52 -10.27
N GLU A 34 -7.50 -5.39 -10.54
CA GLU A 34 -6.39 -5.62 -9.62
C GLU A 34 -5.54 -4.36 -9.43
N ARG A 35 -5.24 -3.61 -10.50
CA ARG A 35 -4.54 -2.31 -10.42
C ARG A 35 -5.28 -1.31 -9.55
N GLU A 36 -6.59 -1.20 -9.74
CA GLU A 36 -7.42 -0.29 -8.95
C GLU A 36 -7.47 -0.71 -7.47
N THR A 37 -7.58 -2.02 -7.22
CA THR A 37 -7.58 -2.59 -5.87
C THR A 37 -6.27 -2.31 -5.14
N GLU A 38 -5.13 -2.52 -5.79
CA GLU A 38 -3.81 -2.23 -5.21
C GLU A 38 -3.65 -0.74 -4.89
N ARG A 39 -4.06 0.14 -5.82
CA ARG A 39 -4.02 1.59 -5.59
C ARG A 39 -4.88 2.00 -4.40
N LEU A 40 -6.08 1.43 -4.30
CA LEU A 40 -6.99 1.68 -3.18
C LEU A 40 -6.42 1.16 -1.86
N GLU A 41 -5.83 -0.03 -1.85
CA GLU A 41 -5.18 -0.62 -0.66
C GLU A 41 -4.06 0.27 -0.13
N VAL A 42 -3.20 0.77 -1.02
CA VAL A 42 -2.12 1.70 -0.66
C VAL A 42 -2.68 3.00 -0.11
N ASP A 43 -3.66 3.62 -0.79
CA ASP A 43 -4.26 4.88 -0.35
C ASP A 43 -4.93 4.74 1.02
N LEU A 44 -5.69 3.67 1.23
CA LEU A 44 -6.32 3.36 2.52
C LEU A 44 -5.29 3.14 3.62
N THR A 45 -4.20 2.43 3.33
CA THR A 45 -3.13 2.18 4.30
C THR A 45 -2.48 3.49 4.74
N VAL A 46 -2.13 4.37 3.80
CA VAL A 46 -1.57 5.70 4.12
C VAL A 46 -2.57 6.55 4.93
N ARG A 47 -3.86 6.50 4.60
CA ARG A 47 -4.90 7.19 5.37
C ARG A 47 -5.02 6.63 6.79
N HIS A 48 -5.00 5.31 6.94
CA HIS A 48 -5.06 4.66 8.25
C HIS A 48 -3.85 5.01 9.11
N ILE A 49 -2.64 5.02 8.54
CA ILE A 49 -1.43 5.48 9.24
C ILE A 49 -1.60 6.92 9.72
N ASN A 50 -2.01 7.85 8.83
CA ASN A 50 -2.21 9.25 9.21
C ASN A 50 -3.28 9.43 10.29
N THR A 51 -4.36 8.65 10.25
CA THR A 51 -5.39 8.66 11.30
C THR A 51 -4.84 8.12 12.62
N GLY A 52 -4.10 7.01 12.59
CA GLY A 52 -3.45 6.43 13.77
C GLY A 52 -2.45 7.39 14.41
N ILE A 53 -1.66 8.09 13.59
CA ILE A 53 -0.76 9.15 14.05
C ILE A 53 -1.54 10.25 14.77
N LYS A 54 -2.63 10.76 14.17
CA LYS A 54 -3.46 11.82 14.79
C LYS A 54 -4.05 11.38 16.13
N LEU A 55 -4.52 10.14 16.23
CA LEU A 55 -5.04 9.58 17.47
C LEU A 55 -3.95 9.46 18.53
N ALA A 56 -2.77 8.97 18.16
CA ALA A 56 -1.64 8.80 19.08
C ALA A 56 -1.11 10.15 19.59
N VAL A 57 -1.02 11.16 18.71
CA VAL A 57 -0.69 12.55 19.08
C VAL A 57 -1.77 13.12 20.00
N GLY A 58 -3.05 12.93 19.68
CA GLY A 58 -4.17 13.37 20.51
C GLY A 58 -4.13 12.78 21.93
N ASP A 59 -3.88 11.47 22.06
CA ASP A 59 -3.77 10.79 23.36
C ASP A 59 -2.58 11.33 24.17
N ALA A 60 -1.44 11.59 23.52
CA ALA A 60 -0.27 12.18 24.18
C ALA A 60 -0.54 13.60 24.69
N ILE A 61 -1.25 14.43 23.92
CA ILE A 61 -1.65 15.79 24.35
C ILE A 61 -2.62 15.69 25.54
N MET A 62 -3.62 14.82 25.48
CA MET A 62 -4.60 14.67 26.56
C MET A 62 -3.98 14.20 27.87
N ARG A 63 -2.85 13.48 27.81
CA ARG A 63 -2.08 13.02 28.99
C ARG A 63 -1.03 14.03 29.47
N GLY A 64 -0.82 15.15 28.77
CA GLY A 64 0.27 16.10 29.07
C GLY A 64 1.66 15.49 28.82
N GLU A 65 1.76 14.56 27.86
CA GLU A 65 2.99 13.87 27.49
C GLU A 65 3.55 14.44 26.17
N GLU A 66 3.66 15.76 26.02
CA GLU A 66 4.07 16.38 24.74
C GLU A 66 5.50 15.98 24.31
N THR A 67 6.37 15.65 25.28
CA THR A 67 7.71 15.10 25.01
C THR A 67 7.65 13.74 24.29
N ARG A 68 6.58 12.96 24.48
CA ARG A 68 6.34 11.70 23.78
C ARG A 68 6.06 11.91 22.29
N ILE A 69 5.41 13.02 21.93
CA ILE A 69 5.15 13.38 20.53
C ILE A 69 6.48 13.58 19.78
N ALA A 70 7.46 14.22 20.43
CA ALA A 70 8.80 14.36 19.87
C ALA A 70 9.51 13.01 19.72
N ALA A 71 9.30 12.06 20.64
CA ALA A 71 9.88 10.72 20.55
C ALA A 71 9.25 9.87 19.44
N MET A 72 7.95 10.07 19.14
CA MET A 72 7.20 9.32 18.14
C MET A 72 7.73 9.47 16.71
N ILE A 73 8.48 10.53 16.38
CA ILE A 73 9.11 10.67 15.05
C ILE A 73 10.08 9.53 14.74
N ASN A 74 10.69 8.93 15.77
CA ASN A 74 11.64 7.83 15.62
C ASN A 74 10.95 6.47 15.53
N ALA A 75 9.62 6.41 15.73
CA ALA A 75 8.86 5.18 15.61
C ALA A 75 8.65 4.79 14.14
N ASN A 76 8.45 3.49 13.88
CA ASN A 76 8.03 3.03 12.57
C ASN A 76 6.56 3.45 12.36
N PRO A 77 6.22 4.23 11.31
CA PRO A 77 4.86 4.71 11.09
C PRO A 77 3.83 3.60 10.88
N LEU A 78 4.27 2.38 10.54
CA LEU A 78 3.38 1.22 10.40
C LEU A 78 2.83 0.74 11.75
N THR A 79 3.47 1.07 12.88
CA THR A 79 2.93 0.72 14.22
C THR A 79 1.68 1.50 14.58
N PHE A 80 1.33 2.54 13.81
CA PHE A 80 0.09 3.29 13.99
C PHE A 80 -1.11 2.66 13.29
N LEU A 81 -0.92 1.58 12.52
CA LEU A 81 -2.01 0.89 11.83
C LEU A 81 -2.93 0.08 12.76
N GLY A 82 -2.52 -0.13 14.02
CA GLY A 82 -3.23 -1.02 14.94
C GLY A 82 -3.01 -2.49 14.59
N HIS A 83 -3.08 -3.35 15.61
CA HIS A 83 -2.63 -4.75 15.52
C HIS A 83 -3.28 -5.60 14.42
N GLU A 84 -4.54 -5.34 14.08
CA GLU A 84 -5.24 -6.10 13.03
C GLU A 84 -4.74 -5.75 11.62
N GLN A 85 -4.48 -4.47 11.37
CA GLN A 85 -3.98 -4.01 10.08
C GLN A 85 -2.48 -4.28 9.92
N GLU A 86 -1.69 -4.21 10.99
CA GLU A 86 -0.28 -4.63 11.01
C GLU A 86 -0.10 -6.06 10.48
N ARG A 87 -0.99 -6.99 10.90
CA ARG A 87 -0.96 -8.38 10.43
C ARG A 87 -1.27 -8.49 8.92
N LYS A 88 -2.14 -7.64 8.39
CA LYS A 88 -2.53 -7.63 6.98
C LYS A 88 -1.41 -7.12 6.06
N VAL A 89 -0.57 -6.21 6.56
CA VAL A 89 0.54 -5.60 5.80
C VAL A 89 1.72 -6.59 5.65
N GLY A 90 1.73 -7.67 6.44
CA GLY A 90 2.63 -8.81 6.32
C GLY A 90 3.97 -8.65 7.07
N PRO A 91 4.72 -9.75 7.30
CA PRO A 91 5.93 -9.76 8.12
C PRO A 91 7.11 -8.92 7.56
N GLY A 92 7.07 -8.49 6.29
CA GLY A 92 8.05 -7.56 5.72
C GLY A 92 7.84 -6.09 6.11
N ALA A 93 6.62 -5.75 6.56
CA ALA A 93 6.23 -4.39 6.96
C ALA A 93 6.91 -3.93 8.25
N THR A 94 7.19 -4.86 9.15
CA THR A 94 7.77 -4.60 10.48
C THR A 94 9.28 -4.75 10.51
N ALA A 95 9.90 -5.22 9.42
CA ALA A 95 11.35 -5.35 9.33
C ALA A 95 11.99 -3.96 9.24
N GLN A 96 12.34 -3.40 10.40
CA GLN A 96 13.42 -2.44 10.52
C GLN A 96 14.63 -3.07 9.80
N PRO A 97 15.16 -2.49 8.71
CA PRO A 97 16.32 -3.07 8.06
C PRO A 97 17.48 -3.06 9.06
N ASP A 98 17.93 -4.23 9.48
CA ASP A 98 19.16 -4.37 10.26
C ASP A 98 20.30 -3.69 9.48
N ALA A 99 21.18 -2.98 10.18
CA ALA A 99 22.27 -2.18 9.59
C ALA A 99 23.19 -2.98 8.65
N THR A 100 23.15 -4.31 8.70
CA THR A 100 23.87 -5.25 7.82
C THR A 100 23.25 -5.38 6.42
N ASN A 101 21.98 -5.01 6.23
CA ASN A 101 21.22 -5.15 4.98
C ASN A 101 20.85 -3.79 4.34
N MET A 102 21.64 -2.75 4.60
CA MET A 102 21.42 -1.38 4.10
C MET A 102 21.48 -1.25 2.55
N GLY A 103 21.72 -2.35 1.82
CA GLY A 103 21.75 -2.39 0.35
C GLY A 103 20.68 -3.28 -0.31
N ALA A 104 19.92 -4.07 0.46
CA ALA A 104 18.97 -5.03 -0.10
C ALA A 104 17.54 -4.66 0.32
N VAL A 105 16.85 -3.88 -0.53
CA VAL A 105 15.40 -3.73 -0.45
C VAL A 105 14.79 -5.14 -0.53
N PRO A 106 13.93 -5.57 0.42
CA PRO A 106 13.31 -6.89 0.37
C PRO A 106 12.72 -7.12 -1.03
N ALA A 107 13.05 -8.26 -1.63
CA ALA A 107 12.70 -8.57 -3.02
C ALA A 107 11.20 -8.75 -3.26
N LEU A 108 10.38 -8.77 -2.20
CA LEU A 108 8.94 -8.94 -2.27
C LEU A 108 8.22 -7.58 -2.26
N ALA A 109 7.13 -7.49 -3.03
CA ALA A 109 6.20 -6.37 -2.95
C ALA A 109 5.68 -6.21 -1.51
N GLY A 110 5.56 -4.97 -1.03
CA GLY A 110 5.19 -4.70 0.34
C GLY A 110 5.76 -3.41 0.90
N TRP A 111 5.44 -3.16 2.15
CA TRP A 111 5.85 -1.98 2.90
C TRP A 111 7.20 -2.19 3.58
N SER A 112 8.01 -1.15 3.67
CA SER A 112 9.25 -1.14 4.46
C SER A 112 9.56 0.26 4.96
N TYR A 113 10.22 0.38 6.11
CA TYR A 113 10.53 1.68 6.71
C TYR A 113 12.04 1.83 6.97
N ASP A 114 12.61 2.92 6.48
CA ASP A 114 13.98 3.34 6.77
C ASP A 114 13.95 4.40 7.87
N ALA A 115 14.38 4.02 9.09
CA ALA A 115 14.47 4.97 10.20
C ALA A 115 15.64 5.95 10.07
N GLY A 116 16.71 5.62 9.33
CA GLY A 116 17.81 6.55 9.10
C GLY A 116 17.36 7.76 8.26
N ARG A 117 16.39 7.54 7.37
CA ARG A 117 15.83 8.59 6.47
C ARG A 117 14.42 9.04 6.83
N HIS A 118 13.83 8.50 7.90
CA HIS A 118 12.41 8.62 8.22
C HIS A 118 11.52 8.46 6.97
N THR A 119 11.77 7.42 6.17
CA THR A 119 11.09 7.23 4.89
C THR A 119 10.41 5.87 4.85
N LEU A 120 9.10 5.91 4.62
CA LEU A 120 8.26 4.76 4.34
C LEU A 120 8.30 4.47 2.84
N TYR A 121 8.58 3.23 2.48
CA TYR A 121 8.64 2.72 1.12
C TYR A 121 7.53 1.71 0.89
N TYR A 122 6.97 1.72 -0.31
CA TYR A 122 6.09 0.66 -0.79
C TYR A 122 6.51 0.26 -2.20
N ARG A 123 6.77 -1.03 -2.39
CA ARG A 123 7.05 -1.61 -3.70
C ARG A 123 5.75 -2.16 -4.30
N PRO A 124 5.22 -1.57 -5.39
CA PRO A 124 4.02 -2.08 -6.05
C PRO A 124 4.21 -3.49 -6.62
N ARG A 125 3.12 -4.28 -6.57
CA ARG A 125 2.95 -5.53 -7.30
C ARG A 125 2.68 -5.27 -8.78
N GLN A 126 1.93 -4.21 -9.08
CA GLN A 126 1.61 -3.77 -10.44
C GLN A 126 2.07 -2.32 -10.64
N PRO A 127 3.31 -2.09 -11.11
CA PRO A 127 3.84 -0.75 -11.33
C PRO A 127 2.96 0.12 -12.24
N GLU A 128 2.23 -0.49 -13.18
CA GLU A 128 1.30 0.21 -14.09
C GLU A 128 0.16 0.91 -13.32
N ALA A 129 -0.24 0.39 -12.15
CA ALA A 129 -1.22 1.05 -11.28
C ALA A 129 -0.73 2.42 -10.76
N PHE A 130 0.59 2.64 -10.78
CA PHE A 130 1.26 3.83 -10.25
C PHE A 130 2.13 4.53 -11.30
N SER A 131 1.67 4.56 -12.56
CA SER A 131 2.39 5.23 -13.66
C SER A 131 3.78 4.67 -13.92
N GLY A 132 3.97 3.35 -13.71
CA GLY A 132 5.24 2.65 -13.91
C GLY A 132 6.25 2.83 -12.78
N ARG A 133 5.84 3.37 -11.63
CA ARG A 133 6.73 3.53 -10.48
C ARG A 133 6.95 2.20 -9.79
N GLU A 134 8.22 1.81 -9.64
CA GLU A 134 8.61 0.60 -8.93
C GLU A 134 8.67 0.79 -7.41
N ASN A 135 8.69 2.05 -6.93
CA ASN A 135 8.77 2.34 -5.52
C ASN A 135 8.06 3.66 -5.18
N LEU A 136 7.11 3.59 -4.26
CA LEU A 136 6.41 4.73 -3.69
C LEU A 136 7.06 5.09 -2.36
N ARG A 137 7.13 6.38 -2.07
CA ARG A 137 7.92 6.89 -0.95
C ARG A 137 7.14 7.96 -0.21
N TRP A 138 7.14 7.88 1.11
CA TRP A 138 6.59 8.91 1.99
C TRP A 138 7.59 9.25 3.07
N ARG A 139 7.84 10.54 3.28
CA ARG A 139 8.65 11.01 4.40
C ARG A 139 7.77 11.17 5.63
N PHE A 140 8.21 10.61 6.73
CA PHE A 140 7.62 10.82 8.04
C PHE A 140 8.23 12.08 8.66
N THR A 141 7.43 13.13 8.82
CA THR A 141 7.90 14.44 9.29
C THR A 141 7.05 14.94 10.45
N SER A 142 7.69 15.71 11.33
CA SER A 142 7.00 16.54 12.30
C SER A 142 6.57 17.84 11.63
N HIS A 143 5.35 18.30 11.92
CA HIS A 143 4.98 19.67 11.64
C HIS A 143 4.90 20.47 12.94
N THR A 144 5.36 21.70 12.87
CA THR A 144 5.34 22.67 13.96
C THR A 144 4.12 23.57 13.84
N ASP A 145 3.59 24.01 14.98
CA ASP A 145 2.61 25.10 15.09
C ASP A 145 3.28 26.47 14.87
N GLU A 146 2.50 27.53 14.72
CA GLU A 146 2.91 28.94 14.63
C GLU A 146 3.84 29.36 15.79
N LEU A 147 3.72 28.69 16.94
CA LEU A 147 4.57 28.88 18.12
C LEU A 147 5.86 28.06 18.12
N GLY A 148 6.18 27.36 17.02
CA GLY A 148 7.40 26.54 16.88
C GLY A 148 7.42 25.25 17.70
N ARG A 149 6.30 24.87 18.31
CA ARG A 149 6.13 23.60 19.05
C ARG A 149 5.74 22.48 18.10
N ILE A 150 6.27 21.27 18.31
CA ILE A 150 5.87 20.09 17.53
C ILE A 150 4.38 19.86 17.81
N ALA A 151 3.55 20.13 16.81
CA ALA A 151 2.10 20.08 16.91
C ALA A 151 1.53 18.74 16.43
N GLY A 152 2.32 18.01 15.63
CA GLY A 152 1.94 16.70 15.15
C GLY A 152 2.95 16.09 14.21
N LEU A 153 2.60 14.91 13.71
CA LEU A 153 3.38 14.10 12.79
C LEU A 153 2.53 13.80 11.56
N ARG A 154 3.16 13.64 10.38
CA ARG A 154 2.46 13.30 9.14
C ARG A 154 3.35 12.52 8.18
N LEU A 155 2.71 11.78 7.27
CA LEU A 155 3.35 11.25 6.08
C LEU A 155 3.22 12.23 4.91
N GLU A 156 4.33 12.57 4.28
CA GLU A 156 4.39 13.41 3.08
C GLU A 156 4.85 12.61 1.87
N PRO A 157 4.09 12.58 0.76
CA PRO A 157 4.51 11.86 -0.42
C PRO A 157 5.79 12.48 -1.02
N LEU A 158 6.80 11.66 -1.25
CA LEU A 158 7.99 12.02 -2.00
C LEU A 158 7.75 11.71 -3.48
N LYS A 159 7.93 12.71 -4.34
CA LYS A 159 7.73 12.58 -5.78
C LYS A 159 8.78 11.67 -6.43
#